data_AF-A0A182SI46-F1
#
_entry.id   AF-A0A182SI46-F1
#
_cell.length_a   1.000
_cell.length_b   1.000
_cell.length_c   1.000
_cell.angle_alpha   90.00
_cell.angle_beta   90.00
_cell.angle_gamma   90.00
#
_symmetry.space_group_name_H-M   'P 1'
#
loop_
_entity.id
_entity.type
_entity.pdbx_description
1 polymer ?
#
loop_
_entity_poly.entity_id
_entity_poly.type
_entity_poly.pdbx_seq_one_letter_code
_entity_poly.pdbx_strand_id
1 'polypeptide(L)'
;MAHSEPAPTDDTRAPTVDELVSLGNRIGLAIDSNGIEELLTEYLEDLSTGDPFYGTHLQKVNNRKQVSAAAVQTNPLSTEDIRKVLNAWDTVSSYVCKYHPDETVTRRVNGMYETNVISHFRAILKRRQKQSKIDHFFKKINQGK
;
A
#
# COMPACT_ATOMS: atom_id res chain seq x y z
N MET A 1 -23.66 7.64 47.38
CA MET A 1 -23.97 7.83 45.96
C MET A 1 -23.03 6.92 45.18
N ALA A 2 -23.55 5.77 44.72
CA ALA A 2 -22.79 4.84 43.90
C ALA A 2 -22.84 5.35 42.46
N HIS A 3 -21.69 5.68 41.88
CA HIS A 3 -21.58 5.95 40.45
C HIS A 3 -21.44 4.60 39.74
N SER A 4 -22.49 4.17 39.05
CA SER A 4 -22.45 3.04 38.14
C SER A 4 -21.48 3.33 37.01
N GLU A 5 -20.46 2.48 36.91
CA GLU A 5 -19.55 2.36 35.78
C GLU A 5 -20.33 1.85 34.56
N PRO A 6 -20.27 2.50 33.38
CA PRO A 6 -20.93 2.00 32.19
C PRO A 6 -20.22 0.75 31.68
N ALA A 7 -21.01 -0.30 31.40
CA ALA A 7 -20.54 -1.57 30.86
C ALA A 7 -19.72 -1.36 29.56
N PRO A 8 -18.66 -2.14 29.35
CA PRO A 8 -17.89 -2.08 28.11
C PRO A 8 -18.77 -2.56 26.95
N THR A 9 -19.06 -1.66 26.01
CA THR A 9 -19.67 -2.02 24.73
C THR A 9 -18.67 -2.86 23.93
N ASP A 10 -19.07 -4.08 23.63
CA ASP A 10 -18.39 -5.11 22.84
C ASP A 10 -18.28 -4.71 21.35
N ASP A 11 -17.58 -3.62 21.04
CA ASP A 11 -17.35 -3.12 19.67
C ASP A 11 -15.85 -3.03 19.34
N THR A 12 -14.99 -3.71 20.10
CA THR A 12 -13.53 -3.73 19.90
C THR A 12 -12.99 -5.16 19.75
N ARG A 13 -13.78 -6.08 19.21
CA ARG A 13 -13.28 -7.39 18.79
C ARG A 13 -12.85 -7.32 17.31
N ALA A 14 -11.63 -7.75 17.03
CA ALA A 14 -11.17 -7.90 15.65
C ALA A 14 -12.06 -8.92 14.91
N PRO A 15 -12.54 -8.62 13.69
CA PRO A 15 -13.39 -9.53 12.94
C PRO A 15 -12.61 -10.81 12.60
N THR A 16 -13.27 -11.95 12.76
CA THR A 16 -12.70 -13.27 12.43
C THR A 16 -12.69 -13.52 10.93
N VAL A 17 -11.86 -14.46 10.48
CA VAL A 17 -11.78 -14.86 9.06
C VAL A 17 -13.15 -15.28 8.52
N ASP A 18 -13.92 -16.06 9.29
CA ASP A 18 -15.24 -16.55 8.88
C ASP A 18 -16.29 -15.42 8.75
N GLU A 19 -16.20 -14.39 9.58
CA GLU A 19 -17.07 -13.21 9.49
C GLU A 19 -16.75 -12.38 8.23
N LEU A 20 -15.46 -12.27 7.88
CA LEU A 20 -15.02 -11.59 6.66
C LEU A 20 -15.40 -12.38 5.40
N VAL A 21 -15.30 -13.72 5.44
CA VAL A 21 -15.79 -14.62 4.38
C VAL A 21 -17.29 -14.43 4.19
N SER A 22 -18.06 -14.44 5.28
CA SER A 22 -19.50 -14.26 5.25
C SER A 22 -19.90 -12.88 4.72
N LEU A 23 -19.19 -11.83 5.11
CA LEU A 23 -19.38 -10.48 4.59
C LEU A 23 -19.09 -10.42 3.09
N GLY A 24 -17.96 -10.98 2.65
CA GLY A 24 -17.55 -11.06 1.24
C GLY A 24 -18.63 -11.72 0.39
N ASN A 25 -19.09 -12.90 0.80
CA ASN A 25 -20.13 -13.63 0.09
C ASN A 25 -21.46 -12.86 0.07
N ARG A 26 -21.82 -12.16 1.16
CA ARG A 26 -23.02 -11.31 1.22
C ARG A 26 -22.97 -10.14 0.24
N ILE A 27 -21.80 -9.57 -0.02
CA ILE A 27 -21.61 -8.49 -1.01
C ILE A 27 -21.28 -9.01 -2.42
N GLY A 28 -21.41 -10.32 -2.65
CA GLY A 28 -21.19 -10.95 -3.96
C GLY A 28 -19.73 -11.17 -4.32
N LEU A 29 -18.81 -11.04 -3.36
CA LEU A 29 -17.42 -11.44 -3.52
C LEU A 29 -17.29 -12.91 -3.08
N ALA A 30 -17.07 -13.81 -4.04
CA ALA A 30 -16.77 -15.21 -3.75
C ALA A 30 -15.37 -15.29 -3.12
N ILE A 31 -15.32 -15.25 -1.79
CA ILE A 31 -14.10 -15.28 -0.98
C ILE A 31 -14.19 -16.52 -0.09
N ASP A 32 -13.11 -17.31 -0.08
CA ASP A 32 -12.94 -18.44 0.84
C ASP A 32 -11.94 -18.09 1.95
N SER A 33 -11.91 -18.89 3.02
CA SER A 33 -11.05 -18.65 4.17
C SER A 33 -9.56 -18.62 3.80
N ASN A 34 -9.15 -19.42 2.81
CA ASN A 34 -7.77 -19.45 2.34
C ASN A 34 -7.36 -18.12 1.67
N GLY A 35 -8.26 -17.51 0.88
CA GLY A 35 -8.04 -16.20 0.28
C GLY A 35 -7.95 -15.08 1.32
N ILE A 36 -8.67 -15.19 2.44
CA ILE A 36 -8.54 -14.22 3.54
C ILE A 36 -7.25 -14.44 4.33
N GLU A 37 -6.86 -15.69 4.57
CA GLU A 37 -5.60 -16.02 5.24
C GLU A 37 -4.39 -15.51 4.44
N GLU A 38 -4.37 -15.68 3.11
CA GLU A 38 -3.32 -15.13 2.24
C GLU A 38 -3.25 -13.59 2.34
N LEU A 39 -4.40 -12.91 2.36
CA LEU A 39 -4.47 -11.46 2.53
C LEU A 39 -4.01 -11.01 3.91
N LEU A 40 -4.32 -11.79 4.96
CA LEU A 40 -3.88 -11.50 6.32
C LEU A 40 -2.37 -11.67 6.44
N THR A 41 -1.80 -12.72 5.83
CA THR A 41 -0.36 -12.94 5.77
C THR A 41 0.34 -11.81 5.02
N GLU A 42 -0.17 -11.38 3.85
CA GLU A 42 0.39 -10.24 3.13
C GLU A 42 0.33 -8.95 3.98
N TYR A 43 -0.77 -8.72 4.70
CA TYR A 43 -0.92 -7.58 5.61
C TYR A 43 0.08 -7.63 6.79
N LEU A 44 0.27 -8.80 7.40
CA LEU A 44 1.19 -9.00 8.52
C LEU A 44 2.66 -8.92 8.09
N GLU A 45 2.99 -9.37 6.88
CA GLU A 45 4.32 -9.19 6.28
C GLU A 45 4.61 -7.71 5.98
N ASP A 46 3.62 -6.99 5.46
CA ASP A 46 3.69 -5.54 5.26
C ASP A 46 3.86 -4.77 6.60
N LEU A 47 3.28 -5.26 7.70
CA LEU A 47 3.45 -4.74 9.07
C LEU A 47 4.82 -5.06 9.68
N SER A 48 5.32 -6.27 9.45
CA SER A 48 6.59 -6.78 10.00
C SER A 48 7.82 -6.09 9.38
N THR A 49 7.71 -5.63 8.14
CA THR A 49 8.81 -4.95 7.42
C THR A 49 9.06 -3.51 7.91
N GLY A 50 8.42 -3.08 9.00
CA GLY A 50 8.74 -1.80 9.65
C GLY A 50 8.44 -0.59 8.77
N ASP A 51 7.45 -0.66 7.89
CA ASP A 51 7.02 0.49 7.10
C ASP A 51 6.21 1.46 7.99
N PRO A 52 6.72 2.67 8.30
CA PRO A 52 6.03 3.66 9.14
C PRO A 52 4.73 4.20 8.49
N PHE A 53 4.42 3.76 7.26
CA PHE A 53 3.34 4.29 6.46
C PHE A 53 1.94 3.79 6.88
N TYR A 54 1.83 2.65 7.56
CA TYR A 54 0.53 2.08 7.92
C TYR A 54 -0.13 2.78 9.13
N GLY A 55 0.66 3.20 10.13
CA GLY A 55 0.14 4.03 11.23
C GLY A 55 -0.41 5.38 10.76
N THR A 56 0.07 5.89 9.61
CA THR A 56 -0.44 7.13 9.00
C THR A 56 -1.54 6.92 7.95
N HIS A 57 -1.85 5.70 7.54
CA HIS A 57 -2.86 5.48 6.49
C HIS A 57 -4.29 5.78 6.98
N LEU A 58 -4.63 5.48 8.24
CA LEU A 58 -5.94 5.88 8.80
C LEU A 58 -6.04 7.40 9.03
N GLN A 59 -4.93 8.08 9.34
CA GLN A 59 -4.92 9.52 9.63
C GLN A 59 -4.83 10.39 8.35
N LYS A 60 -4.17 9.91 7.28
CA LYS A 60 -3.99 10.65 6.01
C LYS A 60 -5.25 10.73 5.14
N VAL A 61 -6.26 9.88 5.34
CA VAL A 61 -7.54 10.02 4.60
C VAL A 61 -8.25 11.31 5.00
N ASN A 62 -8.05 11.83 6.21
CA ASN A 62 -8.71 13.04 6.69
C ASN A 62 -8.10 14.35 6.15
N ASN A 63 -6.79 14.37 5.81
CA ASN A 63 -6.10 15.62 5.46
C ASN A 63 -5.92 15.85 3.94
N ARG A 64 -6.48 15.00 3.07
CA ARG A 64 -6.33 15.10 1.61
C ARG A 64 -7.25 16.11 0.92
N LYS A 65 -7.83 17.07 1.65
CA LYS A 65 -8.68 18.14 1.08
C LYS A 65 -7.93 19.41 0.67
N GLN A 66 -6.61 19.50 0.80
CA GLN A 66 -5.87 20.70 0.41
C GLN A 66 -4.61 20.39 -0.42
N VAL A 67 -4.80 19.95 -1.66
CA VAL A 67 -3.98 20.47 -2.78
C VAL A 67 -4.96 20.78 -3.90
N SER A 68 -4.95 22.04 -4.29
CA SER A 68 -5.91 22.73 -5.14
C SER A 68 -6.13 22.06 -6.49
N ALA A 69 -7.37 22.20 -6.95
CA ALA A 69 -7.84 21.90 -8.28
C ALA A 69 -7.05 22.69 -9.35
N ALA A 70 -5.95 22.11 -9.83
CA ALA A 70 -5.50 22.33 -11.18
C ALA A 70 -5.62 20.97 -11.87
N ALA A 71 -6.60 20.86 -12.76
CA ALA A 71 -6.73 19.76 -13.69
C ALA A 71 -5.51 19.77 -14.63
N VAL A 72 -4.38 19.26 -14.16
CA VAL A 72 -3.29 18.87 -15.03
C VAL A 72 -3.82 17.65 -15.76
N GLN A 73 -4.06 17.79 -17.07
CA GLN A 73 -4.12 16.65 -17.99
C GLN A 73 -2.76 15.94 -17.91
N THR A 74 -2.58 15.09 -16.89
CA THR A 74 -1.45 14.21 -16.82
C THR A 74 -1.83 13.01 -17.67
N ASN A 75 -1.15 12.83 -18.80
CA ASN A 75 -1.11 11.52 -19.43
C ASN A 75 -0.78 10.52 -18.31
N PRO A 76 -1.61 9.48 -18.09
CA PRO A 76 -1.37 8.55 -17.00
C PRO A 76 0.01 7.93 -17.23
N LEU A 77 0.96 8.26 -16.35
CA LEU A 77 2.35 7.81 -16.45
C LEU A 77 2.36 6.29 -16.63
N SER A 78 2.92 5.79 -17.74
CA SER A 78 2.82 4.37 -18.05
C SER A 78 3.60 3.52 -17.04
N THR A 79 3.20 2.26 -16.85
CA THR A 79 3.93 1.35 -15.94
C THR A 79 5.36 1.15 -16.40
N GLU A 80 5.60 1.20 -17.71
CA GLU A 80 6.92 1.08 -18.29
C GLU A 80 7.80 2.29 -18.00
N ASP A 81 7.25 3.50 -18.09
CA ASP A 81 8.00 4.71 -17.74
C ASP A 81 8.35 4.76 -16.26
N ILE A 82 7.47 4.26 -15.38
CA ILE A 82 7.80 4.13 -13.95
C ILE A 82 8.95 3.16 -13.73
N ARG A 83 8.96 2.00 -14.41
CA ARG A 83 10.08 1.05 -14.32
C ARG A 83 11.39 1.66 -14.81
N LYS A 84 11.36 2.41 -15.92
CA LYS A 84 12.55 3.12 -16.42
C LYS A 84 13.11 4.09 -15.39
N VAL A 85 12.25 4.87 -14.72
CA VAL A 85 12.67 5.80 -13.66
C VAL A 85 13.35 5.04 -12.50
N LEU A 86 12.75 3.95 -12.04
CA LEU A 86 13.33 3.13 -10.96
C LEU A 86 14.69 2.55 -11.34
N ASN A 87 14.80 1.96 -12.54
CA ASN A 87 16.06 1.38 -13.02
C ASN A 87 17.16 2.44 -13.20
N ALA A 88 16.81 3.62 -13.71
CA ALA A 88 17.74 4.73 -13.84
C ALA A 88 18.23 5.20 -12.48
N TRP A 89 17.35 5.27 -11.48
CA TRP A 89 17.72 5.62 -10.12
C TRP A 89 18.66 4.59 -9.47
N ASP A 90 18.37 3.29 -9.60
CA ASP A 90 19.24 2.24 -9.05
C ASP A 90 20.65 2.32 -9.66
N THR A 91 20.73 2.66 -10.96
CA THR A 91 22.00 2.91 -11.63
C THR A 91 22.68 4.16 -11.06
N VAL A 92 22.02 5.32 -11.06
CA VAL A 92 22.65 6.58 -10.61
C VAL A 92 23.08 6.50 -9.14
N SER A 93 22.20 6.00 -8.26
CA SER A 93 22.48 5.90 -6.82
C SER A 93 23.70 5.02 -6.53
N SER A 94 23.83 3.88 -7.21
CA SER A 94 24.99 2.99 -7.07
C SER A 94 26.29 3.62 -7.55
N TYR A 95 26.27 4.33 -8.68
CA TYR A 95 27.44 5.06 -9.18
C TYR A 95 27.86 6.18 -8.22
N VAL A 96 26.93 7.00 -7.75
CA VAL A 96 27.26 8.10 -6.84
C VAL A 96 27.80 7.55 -5.52
N CYS A 97 27.21 6.49 -4.95
CA CYS A 97 27.74 5.82 -3.76
C CYS A 97 29.16 5.28 -3.95
N LYS A 98 29.49 4.79 -5.15
CA LYS A 98 30.78 4.16 -5.44
C LYS A 98 31.90 5.17 -5.67
N TYR A 99 31.62 6.31 -6.30
CA TYR A 99 32.65 7.23 -6.80
C TYR A 99 32.74 8.55 -6.04
N HIS A 100 31.75 8.91 -5.23
CA HIS A 100 31.79 10.17 -4.49
C HIS A 100 32.78 10.10 -3.32
N PRO A 101 33.71 11.07 -3.17
CA PRO A 101 34.70 11.06 -2.09
C PRO A 101 34.11 11.15 -0.69
N ASP A 102 32.96 11.82 -0.55
CA ASP A 102 32.21 11.91 0.71
C ASP A 102 31.01 10.94 0.69
N GLU A 103 31.19 9.80 1.33
CA GLU A 103 30.16 8.78 1.47
C GLU A 103 28.97 9.26 2.31
N THR A 104 29.22 10.13 3.31
CA THR A 104 28.20 10.58 4.25
C THR A 104 27.20 11.51 3.54
N VAL A 105 27.69 12.46 2.76
CA VAL A 105 26.86 13.35 1.94
C VAL A 105 26.05 12.54 0.93
N THR A 106 26.69 11.58 0.27
CA THR A 106 26.03 10.73 -0.73
C THR A 106 24.91 9.90 -0.14
N ARG A 107 25.17 9.23 0.99
CA ARG A 107 24.16 8.42 1.68
C ARG A 107 22.97 9.26 2.12
N ARG A 108 23.21 10.49 2.60
CA ARG A 108 22.14 11.42 2.99
C ARG A 108 21.28 11.82 1.79
N VAL A 109 21.90 12.24 0.69
CA VAL A 109 21.17 12.68 -0.52
C VAL A 109 20.40 11.52 -1.15
N ASN A 110 21.03 10.35 -1.27
CA ASN A 110 20.37 9.16 -1.78
C ASN A 110 19.20 8.74 -0.88
N GLY A 111 19.38 8.75 0.44
CA GLY A 111 18.29 8.48 1.39
C GLY A 111 17.11 9.44 1.23
N MET A 112 17.37 10.74 1.04
CA MET A 112 16.30 11.72 0.81
C MET A 112 15.52 11.44 -0.49
N TYR A 113 16.22 11.09 -1.56
CA TYR A 113 15.58 10.78 -2.85
C TYR A 113 14.80 9.46 -2.78
N GLU A 114 15.37 8.47 -2.11
CA GLU A 114 14.78 7.16 -1.86
C GLU A 114 13.44 7.28 -1.12
N THR A 115 13.44 8.01 0.00
CA THR A 115 12.26 8.19 0.85
C THR A 115 11.20 9.07 0.20
N ASN A 116 11.58 10.17 -0.45
CA ASN A 116 10.61 11.18 -0.90
C ASN A 116 10.13 10.99 -2.36
N VAL A 117 10.93 10.37 -3.22
CA VAL A 117 10.64 10.28 -4.65
C VAL A 117 10.41 8.83 -5.07
N ILE A 118 11.39 7.97 -4.78
CA ILE A 118 11.40 6.60 -5.30
C ILE A 118 10.36 5.73 -4.61
N SER A 119 10.15 5.92 -3.31
CA SER A 119 9.07 5.26 -2.56
C SER A 119 7.70 5.45 -3.22
N HIS A 120 7.42 6.64 -3.77
CA HIS A 120 6.15 6.94 -4.42
C HIS A 120 5.98 6.16 -5.73
N PHE A 121 7.03 6.07 -6.54
CA PHE A 121 7.02 5.27 -7.77
C PHE A 121 6.84 3.78 -7.47
N ARG A 122 7.53 3.25 -6.45
CA ARG A 122 7.35 1.84 -6.02
C ARG A 122 5.94 1.59 -5.51
N ALA A 123 5.36 2.50 -4.74
CA ALA A 123 3.99 2.39 -4.27
C ALA A 123 2.97 2.38 -5.42
N ILE A 124 3.18 3.18 -6.47
CA ILE A 124 2.33 3.16 -7.67
C ILE A 124 2.44 1.81 -8.38
N LEU A 125 3.64 1.25 -8.54
CA LEU A 125 3.82 -0.09 -9.13
C LEU A 125 3.15 -1.18 -8.29
N LYS A 126 3.35 -1.19 -6.97
CA LYS A 126 2.72 -2.16 -6.06
C LYS A 126 1.20 -2.10 -6.19
N ARG A 127 0.60 -0.90 -6.21
CA ARG A 127 -0.83 -0.73 -6.43
C ARG A 127 -1.30 -1.29 -7.78
N ARG A 128 -0.59 -1.00 -8.87
CA ARG A 128 -0.96 -1.48 -10.22
C ARG A 128 -0.86 -3.00 -10.32
N GLN A 129 0.15 -3.60 -9.69
CA GLN A 129 0.30 -5.04 -9.63
C GLN A 129 -0.86 -5.68 -8.86
N LYS A 130 -1.26 -5.11 -7.72
CA LYS A 130 -2.44 -5.56 -6.97
C LYS A 130 -3.71 -5.46 -7.82
N GLN A 131 -3.94 -4.33 -8.49
CA GLN A 131 -5.10 -4.17 -9.38
C GLN A 131 -5.11 -5.21 -10.50
N SER A 132 -3.97 -5.47 -11.14
CA SER A 132 -3.87 -6.49 -12.19
C SER A 132 -4.18 -7.91 -11.69
N LYS A 133 -3.79 -8.25 -10.46
CA LYS A 133 -4.14 -9.55 -9.84
C LYS A 133 -5.64 -9.64 -9.58
N ILE A 134 -6.24 -8.58 -9.04
CA ILE A 134 -7.67 -8.48 -8.79
C ILE A 134 -8.47 -8.60 -10.09
N ASP A 135 -8.07 -7.87 -11.14
CA ASP A 135 -8.73 -7.90 -12.44
C ASP A 135 -8.65 -9.31 -13.06
N HIS A 136 -7.50 -9.98 -12.92
CA HIS A 136 -7.33 -11.37 -13.37
C HIS A 136 -8.24 -12.33 -12.61
N PHE A 137 -8.35 -12.18 -11.29
CA PHE A 137 -9.23 -12.98 -10.44
C PHE A 137 -10.70 -12.84 -10.87
N PHE A 138 -11.19 -11.61 -11.03
CA PHE A 138 -12.57 -11.37 -11.48
C PHE A 138 -12.81 -11.88 -12.91
N LYS A 139 -11.82 -11.76 -13.81
CA LYS A 139 -11.92 -12.32 -15.16
C LYS A 139 -12.07 -13.85 -15.13
N LYS A 140 -11.34 -14.54 -14.25
CA LYS A 140 -11.42 -16.00 -14.09
C LYS A 140 -12.79 -16.45 -13.55
N ILE A 141 -13.34 -15.74 -12.57
CA ILE A 141 -14.68 -16.02 -12.02
C ILE A 141 -15.76 -15.87 -13.09
N ASN A 142 -15.66 -14.82 -13.91
CA ASN A 142 -16.65 -14.54 -14.97
C ASN A 142 -16.56 -15.48 -16.18
N GLN A 143 -15.48 -16.26 -16.31
CA GLN A 143 -15.32 -17.28 -17.35
C GLN A 143 -15.72 -18.69 -16.90
N GLY A 144 -15.99 -18.89 -15.61
CA GLY A 144 -16.46 -20.16 -15.02
C GLY A 144 -17.99 -20.26 -14.88
N LYS A 145 -18.73 -19.38 -15.55
CA LYS A 145 -20.19 -19.46 -15.74
C LYS A 145 -20.49 -19.76 -17.20
#